data_AF-A0A7R8YNU1-F1
#
_entry.id   AF-A0A7R8YNU1-F1
#
_cell.length_a   1.000
_cell.length_b   1.000
_cell.length_c   1.000
_cell.angle_alpha   90.00
_cell.angle_beta   90.00
_cell.angle_gamma   90.00
#
_symmetry.space_group_name_H-M   'P 1'
#
loop_
_entity.id
_entity.type
_entity.pdbx_description
1 polymer ?
#
loop_
_entity_poly.entity_id
_entity_poly.type
_entity_poly.pdbx_seq_one_letter_code
_entity_poly.pdbx_strand_id
1 'polypeptide(L)'
;MDADIEEQEDPLAGVGKLLLPKDKFLQVSHPVYQPSLMAQLLTSERTRLLFAEAVELESSKSSVPRLSELCNIVLAREFKSGKLPSDLHTEDLNYIGDHLDVNMPLIDIVDLDNEIYWKRVFKEKCNDIKLKCTKLHDVETDFKKEAIQVKLAEIIETTSYELWDDEGMINLSEAVAPYVFTLHITKLTPMKEGVIERDSNLLDYKMYNYPESECHHGSLEMLGYLSNLTELRIELLPPGLGYEYHRRFFLFSTTDIENLAKGLKRLTALNHLSIKRSRLDEKKMKILVLGLLHLPLETVEFSYCELHDKAGLCIGKLLQDVHSIKSLELEGNYLGKNGLEPIAFAMRGYEGALEYYGVARNPVTDDGVYILGSGLLGTNQVIHLNVNGIEVTSKGARYVVELLGIHPKLRKMDMCCLPLGEEGGDRFIELLKENKLLYHLESRGCEMNLDQEFKVRLLVSRNKYFFDNPILMEEVTSKEMESDANEWASRVKHPVLLKVNRILEAKKKCYKKREVVTSFKNVNPFFIHKQALVQKTNSELLKVHFSECSGLDSEIRLYTGEKTDSEKE
;
A
#
# COMPACT_ATOMS: atom_id res chain seq x y z
N MET A 1 -58.80 -63.56 -49.25
CA MET A 1 -57.54 -63.81 -49.99
C MET A 1 -57.22 -62.52 -50.72
N ASP A 2 -57.01 -61.41 -50.02
CA ASP A 2 -55.92 -61.19 -49.05
C ASP A 2 -54.60 -61.60 -49.68
N ALA A 3 -53.96 -60.63 -50.32
CA ALA A 3 -52.55 -60.65 -50.64
C ALA A 3 -51.99 -59.37 -50.00
N ASP A 4 -51.23 -59.60 -48.94
CA ASP A 4 -50.53 -58.62 -48.13
C ASP A 4 -49.64 -57.73 -49.01
N ILE A 5 -49.89 -56.42 -48.96
CA ILE A 5 -48.85 -55.43 -49.27
C ILE A 5 -48.31 -55.03 -47.90
N GLU A 6 -47.14 -55.57 -47.57
CA GLU A 6 -46.33 -55.11 -46.44
C GLU A 6 -46.11 -53.61 -46.60
N GLU A 7 -46.75 -52.81 -45.75
CA GLU A 7 -46.31 -51.45 -45.47
C GLU A 7 -44.88 -51.57 -44.93
N GLN A 8 -43.90 -51.15 -45.74
CA GLN A 8 -42.56 -50.86 -45.24
C GLN A 8 -42.72 -49.81 -44.15
N GLU A 9 -42.60 -50.24 -42.89
CA GLU A 9 -42.39 -49.32 -41.76
C GLU A 9 -41.20 -48.43 -42.11
N ASP A 10 -41.47 -47.14 -42.27
CA ASP A 10 -40.44 -46.12 -42.33
C ASP A 10 -39.56 -46.28 -41.08
N PRO A 11 -38.25 -46.61 -41.21
CA PRO A 11 -37.39 -46.86 -40.06
C PRO A 11 -37.19 -45.63 -39.18
N LEU A 12 -37.74 -44.46 -39.57
CA LEU A 12 -37.77 -43.22 -38.80
C LEU A 12 -39.12 -42.91 -38.11
N ALA A 13 -40.16 -43.74 -38.26
CA ALA A 13 -41.51 -43.48 -37.73
C ALA A 13 -41.62 -43.44 -36.19
N GLY A 14 -40.52 -43.70 -35.46
CA GLY A 14 -40.44 -43.63 -34.00
C GLY A 14 -39.40 -42.65 -33.46
N VAL A 15 -38.78 -41.81 -34.28
CA VAL A 15 -37.85 -40.78 -33.79
C VAL A 15 -38.68 -39.63 -33.22
N GLY A 16 -38.62 -39.44 -31.89
CA GLY A 16 -39.38 -38.41 -31.19
C GLY A 16 -39.28 -37.05 -31.90
N LYS A 17 -40.42 -36.40 -32.14
CA LYS A 17 -40.46 -35.04 -32.70
C LYS A 17 -39.77 -34.09 -31.73
N LEU A 18 -38.54 -33.70 -32.08
CA LEU A 18 -37.77 -32.68 -31.38
C LEU A 18 -38.47 -31.32 -31.59
N LEU A 19 -39.28 -30.90 -30.63
CA LEU A 19 -39.87 -29.57 -30.62
C LEU A 19 -38.81 -28.58 -30.13
N LEU A 20 -38.41 -27.63 -30.98
CA LEU A 20 -37.49 -26.57 -30.55
C LEU A 20 -38.18 -25.72 -29.45
N PRO A 21 -37.53 -25.47 -28.31
CA PRO A 21 -38.07 -24.59 -27.27
C PRO A 21 -38.43 -23.22 -27.85
N LYS A 22 -39.49 -22.56 -27.36
CA LYS A 22 -39.81 -21.17 -27.79
C LYS A 22 -38.96 -20.12 -27.07
N ASP A 23 -38.41 -20.47 -25.92
CA ASP A 23 -37.49 -19.64 -25.16
C ASP A 23 -36.15 -19.55 -25.89
N LYS A 24 -35.64 -18.33 -26.07
CA LYS A 24 -34.38 -18.07 -26.78
C LYS A 24 -33.18 -18.67 -26.05
N PHE A 25 -33.16 -18.69 -24.72
CA PHE A 25 -32.07 -19.28 -23.94
C PHE A 25 -32.00 -20.79 -24.16
N LEU A 26 -33.16 -21.45 -24.10
CA LEU A 26 -33.27 -22.89 -24.32
C LEU A 26 -32.93 -23.32 -25.75
N GLN A 27 -33.14 -22.45 -26.75
CA GLN A 27 -32.72 -22.72 -28.14
C GLN A 27 -31.20 -22.69 -28.31
N VAL A 28 -30.51 -21.86 -27.53
CA VAL A 28 -29.05 -21.64 -27.65
C VAL A 28 -28.26 -22.77 -26.99
N SER A 29 -28.74 -23.27 -25.85
CA SER A 29 -28.06 -24.28 -25.05
C SER A 29 -28.36 -25.73 -25.50
N HIS A 30 -29.54 -25.97 -26.08
CA HIS A 30 -29.98 -27.30 -26.53
C HIS A 30 -28.95 -28.03 -27.43
N PRO A 31 -28.30 -27.41 -28.44
CA PRO A 31 -27.32 -28.11 -29.28
C PRO A 31 -26.12 -28.68 -28.53
N VAL A 32 -25.72 -28.04 -27.43
CA VAL A 32 -24.57 -28.42 -26.59
C VAL A 32 -24.95 -29.53 -25.62
N TYR A 33 -26.10 -29.38 -24.94
CA TYR A 33 -26.52 -30.27 -23.86
C TYR A 33 -27.53 -31.35 -24.30
N GLN A 34 -27.78 -31.50 -25.60
CA GLN A 34 -28.66 -32.56 -26.10
C GLN A 34 -28.07 -33.95 -25.85
N PRO A 35 -28.92 -34.97 -25.59
CA PRO A 35 -28.49 -36.36 -25.51
C PRO A 35 -27.74 -36.77 -26.78
N SER A 36 -26.69 -37.58 -26.62
CA SER A 36 -25.95 -38.13 -27.77
C SER A 36 -26.86 -38.95 -28.68
N LEU A 37 -26.51 -39.07 -29.96
CA LEU A 37 -27.27 -39.89 -30.92
C LEU A 37 -27.47 -41.32 -30.40
N MET A 38 -26.46 -41.88 -29.73
CA MET A 38 -26.53 -43.23 -29.16
C MET A 38 -27.54 -43.34 -28.01
N ALA A 39 -27.67 -42.28 -27.19
CA ALA A 39 -28.69 -42.21 -26.13
C ALA A 39 -30.10 -42.07 -26.72
N GLN A 40 -30.26 -41.28 -27.79
CA GLN A 40 -31.54 -41.10 -28.48
C GLN A 40 -32.05 -42.39 -29.14
N LEU A 41 -31.15 -43.31 -29.51
CA LEU A 41 -31.49 -44.60 -30.12
C LEU A 41 -31.89 -45.69 -29.11
N LEU A 42 -31.78 -45.44 -27.80
CA LEU A 42 -32.19 -46.39 -26.78
C LEU A 42 -33.71 -46.64 -26.82
N THR A 43 -34.11 -47.91 -26.75
CA THR A 43 -35.53 -48.30 -26.77
C THR A 43 -36.34 -47.63 -25.65
N SER A 44 -35.70 -47.37 -24.49
CA SER A 44 -36.31 -46.66 -23.35
C SER A 44 -36.59 -45.17 -23.61
N GLU A 45 -35.93 -44.56 -24.59
CA GLU A 45 -36.03 -43.13 -24.87
C GLU A 45 -37.00 -42.80 -26.02
N ARG A 46 -37.47 -43.81 -26.77
CA ARG A 46 -38.37 -43.65 -27.93
C ARG A 46 -39.67 -42.88 -27.66
N THR A 47 -40.14 -42.86 -26.40
CA THR A 47 -41.38 -42.16 -26.00
C THR A 47 -41.14 -40.96 -25.10
N ARG A 48 -39.88 -40.65 -24.78
CA ARG A 48 -39.51 -39.54 -23.91
C ARG A 48 -39.31 -38.26 -24.71
N LEU A 49 -40.09 -37.22 -24.36
CA LEU A 49 -39.86 -35.85 -24.78
C LEU A 49 -38.97 -35.17 -23.73
N LEU A 50 -37.66 -35.37 -23.81
CA LEU A 50 -36.71 -34.70 -22.91
C LEU A 50 -36.37 -33.32 -23.46
N PHE A 51 -36.84 -32.27 -22.77
CA PHE A 51 -36.25 -30.94 -22.88
C PHE A 51 -35.18 -30.85 -21.81
N ALA A 52 -33.91 -30.71 -22.21
CA ALA A 52 -32.79 -30.59 -21.27
C ALA A 52 -33.00 -29.49 -20.22
N GLU A 53 -33.82 -28.47 -20.52
CA GLU A 53 -33.81 -27.22 -19.78
C GLU A 53 -35.19 -26.56 -19.53
N ALA A 54 -36.30 -27.19 -19.95
CA ALA A 54 -37.65 -26.63 -19.80
C ALA A 54 -38.41 -27.23 -18.60
N VAL A 55 -37.96 -26.94 -17.36
CA VAL A 55 -38.67 -27.34 -16.13
C VAL A 55 -39.21 -26.08 -15.44
N GLU A 56 -40.44 -25.68 -15.77
CA GLU A 56 -41.20 -24.75 -14.94
C GLU A 56 -42.08 -25.57 -13.98
N LEU A 57 -41.67 -25.63 -12.71
CA LEU A 57 -42.52 -26.18 -11.64
C LEU A 57 -43.29 -25.05 -10.99
N GLU A 58 -44.62 -25.05 -11.15
CA GLU A 58 -45.49 -24.12 -10.44
C GLU A 58 -45.31 -24.28 -8.93
N SER A 59 -45.14 -23.15 -8.24
CA SER A 59 -45.21 -22.95 -6.79
C SER A 59 -43.98 -23.37 -5.94
N SER A 60 -43.17 -22.36 -5.62
CA SER A 60 -42.44 -22.10 -4.36
C SER A 60 -41.69 -23.26 -3.66
N LYS A 61 -40.35 -23.13 -3.66
CA LYS A 61 -39.32 -23.65 -2.72
C LYS A 61 -38.33 -24.72 -3.21
N SER A 62 -38.37 -25.14 -4.47
CA SER A 62 -37.31 -25.97 -5.04
C SER A 62 -37.22 -25.70 -6.55
N SER A 63 -36.41 -24.73 -6.94
CA SER A 63 -36.01 -24.61 -8.36
C SER A 63 -35.17 -25.84 -8.67
N VAL A 64 -35.69 -26.75 -9.48
CA VAL A 64 -34.86 -27.84 -10.02
C VAL A 64 -33.82 -27.18 -10.93
N PRO A 65 -32.51 -27.35 -10.68
CA PRO A 65 -31.49 -26.73 -11.52
C PRO A 65 -31.58 -27.27 -12.95
N ARG A 66 -31.29 -26.40 -13.92
CA ARG A 66 -31.27 -26.79 -15.34
C ARG A 66 -30.16 -27.82 -15.58
N LEU A 67 -30.30 -28.67 -16.60
CA LEU A 67 -29.24 -29.61 -16.95
C LEU A 67 -27.92 -28.89 -17.28
N SER A 68 -27.99 -27.75 -17.99
CA SER A 68 -26.85 -26.89 -18.25
C SER A 68 -26.14 -26.43 -16.97
N GLU A 69 -26.89 -25.96 -15.96
CA GLU A 69 -26.33 -25.58 -14.65
C GLU A 69 -25.62 -26.76 -13.97
N LEU A 70 -26.25 -27.93 -13.93
CA LEU A 70 -25.65 -29.14 -13.35
C LEU A 70 -24.39 -29.58 -14.10
N CYS A 71 -24.44 -29.57 -15.44
CA CYS A 71 -23.30 -29.89 -16.29
C CYS A 71 -22.16 -28.90 -16.05
N ASN A 72 -22.45 -27.60 -15.96
CA ASN A 72 -21.46 -26.56 -15.72
C ASN A 72 -20.82 -26.67 -14.33
N ILE A 73 -21.56 -27.06 -13.28
CA ILE A 73 -20.99 -27.37 -11.96
C ILE A 73 -19.99 -28.52 -12.06
N VAL A 74 -20.35 -29.60 -12.77
CA VAL A 74 -19.46 -30.75 -12.95
C VAL A 74 -18.23 -30.37 -13.78
N LEU A 75 -18.41 -29.60 -14.85
CA LEU A 75 -17.30 -29.08 -15.66
C LEU A 75 -16.36 -28.22 -14.81
N ALA A 76 -16.88 -27.30 -14.00
CA ALA A 76 -16.07 -26.48 -13.11
C ALA A 76 -15.30 -27.34 -12.08
N ARG A 77 -15.94 -28.38 -11.53
CA ARG A 77 -15.31 -29.27 -10.55
C ARG A 77 -14.21 -30.15 -11.14
N GLU A 78 -14.40 -30.63 -12.37
CA GLU A 78 -13.45 -31.52 -13.06
C GLU A 78 -12.40 -30.76 -13.88
N PHE A 79 -12.51 -29.43 -13.99
CA PHE A 79 -11.56 -28.60 -14.68
C PHE A 79 -10.20 -28.63 -13.98
N LYS A 80 -9.15 -28.99 -14.73
CA LYS A 80 -7.77 -29.11 -14.22
C LYS A 80 -6.86 -28.02 -14.74
N SER A 81 -6.87 -27.78 -16.05
CA SER A 81 -6.00 -26.80 -16.69
C SER A 81 -6.51 -26.42 -18.09
N GLY A 82 -5.94 -25.33 -18.63
CA GLY A 82 -6.10 -24.94 -20.03
C GLY A 82 -7.29 -24.01 -20.29
N LYS A 83 -7.90 -24.14 -21.48
CA LYS A 83 -8.99 -23.27 -21.93
C LYS A 83 -10.33 -23.94 -21.71
N LEU A 84 -11.34 -23.14 -21.38
CA LEU A 84 -12.73 -23.61 -21.39
C LEU A 84 -13.17 -23.90 -22.83
N PRO A 85 -14.12 -24.85 -23.05
CA PRO A 85 -14.61 -25.17 -24.38
C PRO A 85 -15.19 -23.95 -25.09
N SER A 86 -14.73 -23.66 -26.31
CA SER A 86 -15.18 -22.52 -27.11
C SER A 86 -16.62 -22.62 -27.59
N ASP A 87 -17.18 -23.84 -27.58
CA ASP A 87 -18.53 -24.13 -28.07
C ASP A 87 -19.61 -23.75 -27.04
N LEU A 88 -19.22 -23.40 -25.81
CA LEU A 88 -20.13 -22.97 -24.76
C LEU A 88 -20.58 -21.51 -24.94
N HIS A 89 -21.81 -21.22 -24.56
CA HIS A 89 -22.34 -19.87 -24.55
C HIS A 89 -21.67 -19.02 -23.44
N THR A 90 -21.66 -17.70 -23.62
CA THR A 90 -21.05 -16.76 -22.66
C THR A 90 -21.62 -16.90 -21.25
N GLU A 91 -22.92 -17.16 -21.11
CA GLU A 91 -23.56 -17.36 -19.80
C GLU A 91 -23.09 -18.65 -19.11
N ASP A 92 -22.91 -19.74 -19.87
CA ASP A 92 -22.39 -21.00 -19.34
C ASP A 92 -20.92 -20.86 -18.93
N LEU A 93 -20.11 -20.16 -19.74
CA LEU A 93 -18.71 -19.83 -19.42
C LEU A 93 -18.64 -18.99 -18.13
N ASN A 94 -19.50 -17.99 -18.01
CA ASN A 94 -19.61 -17.16 -16.81
C ASN A 94 -20.00 -17.99 -15.58
N TYR A 95 -20.98 -18.89 -15.74
CA TYR A 95 -21.43 -19.78 -14.68
C TYR A 95 -20.34 -20.75 -14.24
N ILE A 96 -19.59 -21.34 -15.18
CA ILE A 96 -18.40 -22.17 -14.86
C ILE A 96 -17.38 -21.33 -14.09
N GLY A 97 -17.08 -20.13 -14.56
CA GLY A 97 -16.17 -19.19 -13.89
C GLY A 97 -16.56 -18.86 -12.44
N ASP A 98 -17.86 -18.79 -12.16
CA ASP A 98 -18.40 -18.56 -10.82
C ASP A 98 -18.30 -19.80 -9.89
N HIS A 99 -18.07 -21.00 -10.46
CA HIS A 99 -17.97 -22.25 -9.71
C HIS A 99 -16.55 -22.84 -9.66
N LEU A 100 -15.62 -22.36 -10.49
CA LEU A 100 -14.22 -22.76 -10.45
C LEU A 100 -13.57 -22.46 -9.08
N ASP A 101 -12.68 -23.34 -8.62
CA ASP A 101 -11.95 -23.17 -7.36
C ASP A 101 -10.88 -22.07 -7.49
N VAL A 102 -10.95 -21.09 -6.60
CA VAL A 102 -9.99 -19.98 -6.54
C VAL A 102 -8.59 -20.44 -6.12
N ASN A 103 -8.45 -21.63 -5.52
CA ASN A 103 -7.18 -22.19 -5.06
C ASN A 103 -6.45 -23.07 -6.10
N MET A 104 -6.96 -23.16 -7.33
CA MET A 104 -6.27 -23.91 -8.40
C MET A 104 -4.83 -23.42 -8.62
N PRO A 105 -3.86 -24.31 -8.93
CA PRO A 105 -2.47 -23.92 -9.14
C PRO A 105 -2.36 -22.88 -10.26
N LEU A 106 -1.59 -21.81 -10.03
CA LEU A 106 -1.50 -20.68 -10.95
C LEU A 106 -1.04 -21.11 -12.36
N ILE A 107 -0.09 -22.04 -12.45
CA ILE A 107 0.44 -22.55 -13.72
C ILE A 107 -0.62 -23.19 -14.61
N ASP A 108 -1.61 -23.86 -14.01
CA ASP A 108 -2.65 -24.61 -14.72
C ASP A 108 -3.72 -23.69 -15.32
N ILE A 109 -3.87 -22.50 -14.76
CA ILE A 109 -4.94 -21.55 -15.06
C ILE A 109 -4.46 -20.29 -15.78
N VAL A 110 -3.16 -20.14 -16.10
CA VAL A 110 -2.64 -18.94 -16.78
C VAL A 110 -3.39 -18.67 -18.10
N ASP A 111 -3.73 -19.72 -18.84
CA ASP A 111 -4.44 -19.63 -20.12
C ASP A 111 -5.96 -19.49 -19.98
N LEU A 112 -6.50 -19.50 -18.76
CA LEU A 112 -7.93 -19.34 -18.51
C LEU A 112 -8.37 -17.93 -18.90
N ASP A 113 -9.36 -17.87 -19.78
CA ASP A 113 -10.00 -16.63 -20.23
C ASP A 113 -11.41 -16.54 -19.63
N ASN A 114 -11.48 -16.07 -18.38
CA ASN A 114 -12.73 -15.92 -17.66
C ASN A 114 -12.64 -14.79 -16.62
N GLU A 115 -13.24 -13.65 -16.93
CA GLU A 115 -13.16 -12.45 -16.10
C GLU A 115 -13.82 -12.65 -14.71
N ILE A 116 -14.94 -13.37 -14.65
CA ILE A 116 -15.67 -13.64 -13.39
C ILE A 116 -14.79 -14.42 -12.43
N TYR A 117 -14.13 -15.47 -12.91
CA TYR A 117 -13.20 -16.25 -12.11
C TYR A 117 -12.06 -15.38 -11.57
N TRP A 118 -11.38 -14.62 -12.44
CA TRP A 118 -10.26 -13.78 -12.02
C TRP A 118 -10.69 -12.69 -11.03
N LYS A 119 -11.87 -12.11 -11.20
CA LYS A 119 -12.45 -11.16 -10.24
C LYS A 119 -12.71 -11.81 -8.88
N ARG A 120 -13.20 -13.06 -8.85
CA ARG A 120 -13.37 -13.84 -7.61
C ARG A 120 -12.03 -14.13 -6.94
N VAL A 121 -11.02 -14.56 -7.70
CA VAL A 121 -9.66 -14.80 -7.19
C VAL A 121 -9.11 -13.52 -6.58
N PHE A 122 -9.15 -12.39 -7.30
CA PHE A 122 -8.67 -11.11 -6.77
C PHE A 122 -9.43 -10.70 -5.50
N LYS A 123 -10.76 -10.82 -5.51
CA LYS A 123 -11.59 -10.51 -4.33
C LYS A 123 -11.26 -11.41 -3.15
N GLU A 124 -10.95 -12.68 -3.34
CA GLU A 124 -10.65 -13.60 -2.24
C GLU A 124 -9.22 -13.39 -1.72
N LYS A 125 -8.25 -13.25 -2.62
CA LYS A 125 -6.82 -13.32 -2.30
C LYS A 125 -6.18 -11.96 -1.99
N CYS A 126 -6.77 -10.84 -2.43
CA CYS A 126 -6.21 -9.51 -2.17
C CYS A 126 -6.43 -9.11 -0.70
N ASN A 127 -5.34 -9.03 0.06
CA ASN A 127 -5.32 -8.61 1.46
C ASN A 127 -5.32 -7.09 1.66
N ASP A 128 -4.89 -6.32 0.64
CA ASP A 128 -4.90 -4.85 0.71
C ASP A 128 -6.33 -4.34 0.50
N ILE A 129 -6.97 -3.95 1.61
CA ILE A 129 -8.35 -3.43 1.62
C ILE A 129 -8.49 -2.21 0.72
N LYS A 130 -7.50 -1.31 0.69
CA LYS A 130 -7.60 -0.08 -0.12
C LYS A 130 -7.50 -0.42 -1.60
N LEU A 131 -6.52 -1.22 -1.99
CA LEU A 131 -6.36 -1.67 -3.37
C LEU A 131 -7.61 -2.41 -3.85
N LYS A 132 -8.11 -3.34 -3.02
CA LYS A 132 -9.32 -4.10 -3.29
C LYS A 132 -10.54 -3.20 -3.48
N CYS A 133 -10.75 -2.22 -2.60
CA CYS A 133 -11.85 -1.26 -2.73
C CYS A 133 -11.73 -0.42 -4.00
N THR A 134 -10.53 0.06 -4.34
CA THR A 134 -10.32 0.87 -5.55
C THR A 134 -10.57 0.05 -6.83
N LYS A 135 -9.96 -1.13 -6.94
CA LYS A 135 -9.98 -1.96 -8.15
C LYS A 135 -11.35 -2.61 -8.40
N LEU A 136 -12.08 -3.03 -7.36
CA LEU A 136 -13.39 -3.64 -7.54
C LEU A 136 -14.47 -2.67 -8.07
N HIS A 137 -14.28 -1.36 -7.91
CA HIS A 137 -15.18 -0.32 -8.40
C HIS A 137 -14.72 0.30 -9.73
N ASP A 138 -13.55 -0.09 -10.21
CA ASP A 138 -12.99 0.39 -11.47
C ASP A 138 -13.41 -0.53 -12.62
N VAL A 139 -14.04 0.05 -13.63
CA VAL A 139 -14.57 -0.66 -14.81
C VAL A 139 -13.45 -1.07 -15.77
N GLU A 140 -12.31 -0.37 -15.74
CA GLU A 140 -11.18 -0.63 -16.63
C GLU A 140 -10.17 -1.65 -16.06
N THR A 141 -10.44 -2.18 -14.86
CA THR A 141 -9.54 -3.11 -14.19
C THR A 141 -9.47 -4.46 -14.91
N ASP A 142 -8.27 -4.82 -15.35
CA ASP A 142 -7.94 -6.15 -15.86
C ASP A 142 -7.75 -7.13 -14.68
N PHE A 143 -8.85 -7.78 -14.27
CA PHE A 143 -8.84 -8.69 -13.12
C PHE A 143 -7.91 -9.89 -13.31
N LYS A 144 -7.62 -10.31 -14.55
CA LYS A 144 -6.67 -11.40 -14.80
C LYS A 144 -5.27 -10.99 -14.35
N LYS A 145 -4.80 -9.80 -14.74
CA LYS A 145 -3.51 -9.28 -14.28
C LYS A 145 -3.47 -9.13 -12.77
N GLU A 146 -4.47 -8.47 -12.20
CA GLU A 146 -4.51 -8.21 -10.75
C GLU A 146 -4.53 -9.52 -9.94
N ALA A 147 -5.31 -10.52 -10.37
CA ALA A 147 -5.39 -11.80 -9.71
C ALA A 147 -4.11 -12.64 -9.84
N ILE A 148 -3.47 -12.65 -11.02
CA ILE A 148 -2.21 -13.36 -11.25
C ILE A 148 -1.10 -12.77 -10.35
N GLN A 149 -0.99 -11.44 -10.25
CA GLN A 149 -0.02 -10.78 -9.39
C GLN A 149 -0.21 -11.16 -7.92
N VAL A 150 -1.46 -11.14 -7.43
CA VAL A 150 -1.78 -11.51 -6.04
C VAL A 150 -1.54 -13.00 -5.79
N LYS A 151 -1.89 -13.90 -6.73
CA LYS A 151 -1.60 -15.34 -6.59
C LYS A 151 -0.10 -15.63 -6.61
N LEU A 152 0.67 -14.96 -7.47
CA LEU A 152 2.12 -15.13 -7.50
C LEU A 152 2.74 -14.70 -6.17
N ALA A 153 2.30 -13.57 -5.62
CA ALA A 153 2.71 -13.14 -4.29
C ALA A 153 2.34 -14.19 -3.22
N GLU A 154 1.10 -14.69 -3.21
CA GLU A 154 0.67 -15.74 -2.27
C GLU A 154 1.56 -16.99 -2.36
N ILE A 155 1.93 -17.44 -3.56
CA ILE A 155 2.83 -18.59 -3.77
C ILE A 155 4.21 -18.31 -3.17
N ILE A 156 4.81 -17.15 -3.47
CA ILE A 156 6.12 -16.73 -2.94
C ILE A 156 6.09 -16.64 -1.41
N GLU A 157 5.02 -16.08 -0.86
CA GLU A 157 4.86 -15.85 0.58
C GLU A 157 4.64 -17.14 1.38
N THR A 158 3.97 -18.14 0.79
CA THR A 158 3.55 -19.37 1.48
C THR A 158 4.49 -20.55 1.26
N THR A 159 5.29 -20.54 0.18
CA THR A 159 6.26 -21.61 -0.09
C THR A 159 7.42 -21.52 0.91
N SER A 160 7.63 -22.59 1.67
CA SER A 160 8.76 -22.64 2.61
C SER A 160 10.07 -22.92 1.88
N TYR A 161 11.17 -22.50 2.48
CA TYR A 161 12.52 -22.72 1.94
C TYR A 161 12.78 -24.18 1.49
N GLU A 162 12.31 -25.18 2.23
CA GLU A 162 12.55 -26.60 1.92
C GLU A 162 11.73 -27.12 0.74
N LEU A 163 10.59 -26.49 0.46
CA LEU A 163 9.71 -26.82 -0.66
C LEU A 163 9.96 -25.93 -1.87
N TRP A 164 10.95 -25.05 -1.78
CA TRP A 164 11.28 -24.12 -2.83
C TRP A 164 11.95 -24.85 -4.00
N ASP A 165 11.25 -24.91 -5.14
CA ASP A 165 11.76 -25.45 -6.39
C ASP A 165 12.16 -24.29 -7.32
N ASP A 166 13.47 -24.05 -7.45
CA ASP A 166 13.99 -22.95 -8.27
C ASP A 166 13.57 -23.09 -9.74
N GLU A 167 13.59 -24.30 -10.30
CA GLU A 167 13.22 -24.52 -11.71
C GLU A 167 11.71 -24.31 -11.90
N GLY A 168 10.90 -24.84 -11.00
CA GLY A 168 9.45 -24.61 -10.98
C GLY A 168 9.07 -23.13 -10.85
N MET A 169 9.75 -22.37 -9.98
CA MET A 169 9.50 -20.94 -9.79
C MET A 169 9.94 -20.09 -10.99
N ILE A 170 11.02 -20.48 -11.66
CA ILE A 170 11.44 -19.84 -12.92
C ILE A 170 10.40 -20.10 -14.01
N ASN A 171 10.00 -21.35 -14.23
CA ASN A 171 8.98 -21.72 -15.22
C ASN A 171 7.64 -21.00 -14.97
N LEU A 172 7.23 -20.92 -13.71
CA LEU A 172 6.04 -20.17 -13.30
C LEU A 172 6.19 -18.68 -13.63
N SER A 173 7.34 -18.09 -13.28
CA SER A 173 7.61 -16.66 -13.52
C SER A 173 7.59 -16.33 -15.01
N GLU A 174 8.17 -17.16 -15.87
CA GLU A 174 8.12 -17.00 -17.32
C GLU A 174 6.68 -17.07 -17.86
N ALA A 175 5.88 -18.03 -17.38
CA ALA A 175 4.49 -18.19 -17.81
C ALA A 175 3.62 -16.98 -17.45
N VAL A 176 3.85 -16.36 -16.28
CA VAL A 176 3.03 -15.24 -15.79
C VAL A 176 3.60 -13.86 -16.12
N ALA A 177 4.84 -13.76 -16.61
CA ALA A 177 5.51 -12.51 -16.94
C ALA A 177 4.69 -11.51 -17.79
N PRO A 178 3.86 -11.93 -18.77
CA PRO A 178 3.01 -11.01 -19.52
C PRO A 178 1.97 -10.26 -18.69
N TYR A 179 1.63 -10.77 -17.50
CA TYR A 179 0.55 -10.27 -16.66
C TYR A 179 1.03 -9.58 -15.37
N VAL A 180 2.32 -9.64 -15.06
CA VAL A 180 2.89 -9.15 -13.79
C VAL A 180 3.65 -7.85 -13.99
N PHE A 181 3.06 -6.75 -13.53
CA PHE A 181 3.62 -5.39 -13.56
C PHE A 181 3.96 -4.88 -12.16
N THR A 182 3.14 -5.26 -11.18
CA THR A 182 3.35 -4.93 -9.77
C THR A 182 3.40 -6.22 -8.95
N LEU A 183 4.38 -6.33 -8.04
CA LEU A 183 4.48 -7.46 -7.13
C LEU A 183 4.69 -6.94 -5.70
N HIS A 184 3.78 -7.30 -4.80
CA HIS A 184 3.83 -6.92 -3.40
C HIS A 184 3.93 -8.17 -2.54
N ILE A 185 5.09 -8.35 -1.89
CA ILE A 185 5.41 -9.44 -0.99
C ILE A 185 5.38 -8.89 0.44
N THR A 186 4.46 -9.41 1.26
CA THR A 186 4.23 -8.94 2.63
C THR A 186 4.88 -9.82 3.70
N LYS A 187 5.37 -10.99 3.30
CA LYS A 187 6.06 -11.94 4.16
C LYS A 187 6.92 -12.89 3.33
N LEU A 188 7.94 -13.47 3.94
CA LEU A 188 8.65 -14.60 3.37
C LEU A 188 8.73 -15.67 4.45
N THR A 189 8.67 -16.93 4.04
CA THR A 189 8.72 -18.06 4.97
C THR A 189 10.16 -18.54 5.12
N PRO A 190 10.81 -18.29 6.27
CA PRO A 190 12.19 -18.72 6.51
C PRO A 190 12.26 -20.22 6.75
N MET A 191 13.45 -20.78 6.54
CA MET A 191 13.81 -22.16 6.87
C MET A 191 13.34 -22.61 8.26
N LYS A 192 12.81 -23.83 8.36
CA LYS A 192 12.25 -24.40 9.60
C LYS A 192 13.35 -24.69 10.62
N GLU A 193 12.98 -24.57 11.90
CA GLU A 193 13.94 -24.62 13.01
C GLU A 193 14.66 -25.97 13.19
N GLY A 194 14.10 -27.05 12.65
CA GLY A 194 14.61 -28.42 12.82
C GLY A 194 15.72 -28.82 11.84
N VAL A 195 16.00 -27.98 10.84
CA VAL A 195 17.06 -28.24 9.85
C VAL A 195 18.40 -27.64 10.29
N ILE A 196 18.40 -26.75 11.29
CA ILE A 196 19.62 -26.22 11.90
C ILE A 196 20.20 -27.33 12.78
N GLU A 197 21.40 -27.82 12.46
CA GLU A 197 22.10 -28.84 13.26
C GLU A 197 22.28 -28.34 14.70
N ARG A 198 21.52 -28.93 15.65
CA ARG A 198 21.60 -28.57 17.07
C ARG A 198 22.53 -29.53 17.79
N ASP A 199 23.33 -28.97 18.70
CA ASP A 199 24.03 -29.76 19.70
C ASP A 199 22.98 -30.49 20.58
N SER A 200 23.12 -31.81 20.67
CA SER A 200 22.13 -32.74 21.26
C SER A 200 21.68 -32.42 22.70
N ASN A 201 22.39 -31.55 23.40
CA ASN A 201 22.10 -31.13 24.78
C ASN A 201 21.18 -29.89 24.91
N LEU A 202 20.74 -29.27 23.80
CA LEU A 202 19.98 -27.99 23.80
C LEU A 202 18.56 -28.09 23.20
N LEU A 203 18.06 -29.31 22.98
CA LEU A 203 16.82 -29.58 22.24
C LEU A 203 15.53 -28.97 22.85
N ASP A 204 15.54 -28.57 24.13
CA ASP A 204 14.35 -28.08 24.84
C ASP A 204 14.21 -26.54 24.92
N TYR A 205 15.16 -25.75 24.40
CA TYR A 205 15.05 -24.28 24.44
C TYR A 205 14.52 -23.72 23.12
N LYS A 206 13.35 -23.03 23.18
CA LYS A 206 12.88 -22.17 22.08
C LYS A 206 13.87 -21.01 21.90
N MET A 207 14.61 -21.02 20.80
CA MET A 207 15.48 -19.91 20.43
C MET A 207 14.62 -18.75 19.91
N TYR A 208 14.81 -17.55 20.45
CA TYR A 208 14.11 -16.33 19.98
C TYR A 208 14.99 -15.40 19.14
N ASN A 209 16.30 -15.70 19.07
CA ASN A 209 17.31 -14.93 18.36
C ASN A 209 18.11 -15.87 17.44
N TYR A 210 17.69 -15.99 16.18
CA TYR A 210 18.38 -16.81 15.19
C TYR A 210 19.51 -16.00 14.55
N PRO A 211 20.65 -16.62 14.24
CA PRO A 211 21.68 -15.96 13.46
C PRO A 211 21.15 -15.69 12.05
N GLU A 212 21.45 -14.52 11.51
CA GLU A 212 20.98 -14.11 10.18
C GLU A 212 21.50 -15.03 9.06
N SER A 213 22.67 -15.63 9.27
CA SER A 213 23.26 -16.59 8.34
C SER A 213 22.42 -17.85 8.15
N GLU A 214 21.47 -18.12 9.05
CA GLU A 214 20.57 -19.29 8.99
C GLU A 214 19.13 -18.89 8.64
N CYS A 215 18.87 -17.60 8.42
CA CYS A 215 17.55 -17.09 8.05
C CYS A 215 17.39 -17.09 6.52
N HIS A 216 17.48 -18.26 5.90
CA HIS A 216 17.32 -18.41 4.45
C HIS A 216 15.86 -18.46 4.03
N HIS A 217 15.59 -17.83 2.88
CA HIS A 217 14.28 -17.80 2.24
C HIS A 217 14.35 -18.40 0.84
N GLY A 218 13.19 -18.67 0.26
CA GLY A 218 13.10 -19.02 -1.16
C GLY A 218 13.85 -18.03 -2.05
N SER A 219 14.55 -18.55 -3.07
CA SER A 219 15.39 -17.72 -3.93
C SER A 219 14.57 -16.74 -4.77
N LEU A 220 14.71 -15.44 -4.49
CA LEU A 220 14.08 -14.37 -5.27
C LEU A 220 14.82 -14.10 -6.61
N GLU A 221 15.76 -14.95 -7.03
CA GLU A 221 16.40 -14.84 -8.35
C GLU A 221 15.39 -15.00 -9.49
N MET A 222 14.32 -15.78 -9.27
CA MET A 222 13.18 -15.94 -10.19
C MET A 222 12.55 -14.61 -10.63
N LEU A 223 12.70 -13.53 -9.85
CA LEU A 223 12.16 -12.21 -10.21
C LEU A 223 12.70 -11.73 -11.55
N GLY A 224 13.93 -12.12 -11.91
CA GLY A 224 14.56 -11.73 -13.16
C GLY A 224 13.88 -12.25 -14.43
N TYR A 225 12.85 -13.10 -14.31
CA TYR A 225 12.05 -13.60 -15.42
C TYR A 225 10.73 -12.83 -15.61
N LEU A 226 10.39 -11.91 -14.71
CA LEU A 226 9.22 -11.05 -14.79
C LEU A 226 9.54 -9.76 -15.59
N SER A 227 9.71 -9.89 -16.90
CA SER A 227 10.23 -8.81 -17.77
C SER A 227 9.41 -7.51 -17.76
N ASN A 228 8.12 -7.56 -17.43
CA ASN A 228 7.23 -6.41 -17.36
C ASN A 228 7.11 -5.79 -15.95
N LEU A 229 7.84 -6.32 -14.96
CA LEU A 229 7.74 -5.85 -13.58
C LEU A 229 8.27 -4.41 -13.47
N THR A 230 7.36 -3.47 -13.24
CA THR A 230 7.66 -2.05 -13.04
C THR A 230 7.79 -1.68 -11.56
N GLU A 231 7.12 -2.43 -10.68
CA GLU A 231 7.05 -2.14 -9.26
C GLU A 231 7.22 -3.40 -8.41
N LEU A 232 8.23 -3.39 -7.54
CA LEU A 232 8.47 -4.44 -6.55
C LEU A 232 8.42 -3.84 -5.15
N ARG A 233 7.52 -4.35 -4.32
CA ARG A 233 7.42 -4.02 -2.89
C ARG A 233 7.63 -5.26 -2.06
N ILE A 234 8.59 -5.20 -1.14
CA ILE A 234 8.84 -6.22 -0.14
C ILE A 234 8.70 -5.56 1.23
N GLU A 235 7.56 -5.77 1.90
CA GLU A 235 7.31 -5.26 3.24
C GLU A 235 7.15 -6.43 4.19
N LEU A 236 8.19 -6.80 4.94
CA LEU A 236 8.11 -7.95 5.85
C LEU A 236 7.29 -7.56 7.09
N LEU A 237 5.98 -7.76 6.99
CA LEU A 237 5.04 -7.54 8.08
C LEU A 237 5.17 -8.69 9.10
N PRO A 238 5.07 -8.40 10.40
CA PRO A 238 4.85 -9.45 11.38
C PRO A 238 3.56 -10.20 10.99
N PRO A 239 3.56 -11.54 10.83
CA PRO A 239 2.31 -12.29 10.79
C PRO A 239 1.49 -11.90 12.03
N GLY A 240 0.20 -11.63 11.84
CA GLY A 240 -0.65 -10.90 12.79
C GLY A 240 -0.31 -11.21 14.25
N LEU A 241 -0.01 -10.17 15.04
CA LEU A 241 0.52 -10.13 16.43
C LEU A 241 0.11 -11.31 17.32
N GLY A 242 0.62 -12.49 17.02
CA GLY A 242 0.32 -13.76 17.68
C GLY A 242 1.53 -14.31 18.38
N TYR A 243 1.33 -15.35 19.18
CA TYR A 243 2.37 -15.99 19.98
C TYR A 243 3.45 -16.73 19.16
N GLU A 244 3.32 -16.79 17.83
CA GLU A 244 4.24 -17.48 16.91
C GLU A 244 5.19 -16.54 16.15
N TYR A 245 5.16 -15.23 16.42
CA TYR A 245 6.08 -14.29 15.78
C TYR A 245 7.53 -14.54 16.18
N HIS A 246 8.43 -14.53 15.20
CA HIS A 246 9.87 -14.68 15.38
C HIS A 246 10.64 -13.60 14.60
N ARG A 247 11.71 -13.02 15.18
CA ARG A 247 12.51 -11.96 14.51
C ARG A 247 13.05 -12.39 13.14
N ARG A 248 13.27 -13.69 12.92
CA ARG A 248 13.73 -14.27 11.66
C ARG A 248 12.85 -13.96 10.44
N PHE A 249 11.55 -13.70 10.62
CA PHE A 249 10.67 -13.26 9.54
C PHE A 249 11.00 -11.84 9.01
N PHE A 250 11.80 -11.07 9.75
CA PHE A 250 12.27 -9.73 9.38
C PHE A 250 13.69 -9.77 8.76
N LEU A 251 14.44 -10.86 8.94
CA LEU A 251 15.84 -10.94 8.59
C LEU A 251 16.01 -11.47 7.17
N PHE A 252 16.85 -10.83 6.36
CA PHE A 252 17.42 -11.46 5.17
C PHE A 252 18.78 -12.07 5.50
N SER A 253 19.06 -13.26 4.99
CA SER A 253 20.43 -13.75 4.91
C SER A 253 21.21 -12.96 3.85
N THR A 254 22.55 -13.06 3.84
CA THR A 254 23.34 -12.45 2.76
C THR A 254 23.00 -13.09 1.41
N THR A 255 22.83 -14.42 1.39
CA THR A 255 22.49 -15.19 0.19
C THR A 255 21.15 -14.77 -0.40
N ASP A 256 20.15 -14.47 0.44
CA ASP A 256 18.85 -13.97 -0.04
C ASP A 256 19.01 -12.65 -0.81
N ILE A 257 19.85 -11.73 -0.30
CA ILE A 257 20.14 -10.46 -0.97
C ILE A 257 20.99 -10.65 -2.24
N GLU A 258 21.91 -11.62 -2.25
CA GLU A 258 22.65 -11.99 -3.47
C GLU A 258 21.70 -12.49 -4.56
N ASN A 259 20.77 -13.38 -4.22
CA ASN A 259 19.78 -13.91 -5.16
C ASN A 259 18.79 -12.83 -5.62
N LEU A 260 18.31 -11.98 -4.71
CA LEU A 260 17.51 -10.80 -5.06
C LEU A 260 18.26 -9.91 -6.04
N ALA A 261 19.52 -9.55 -5.74
CA ALA A 261 20.33 -8.68 -6.60
C ALA A 261 20.60 -9.31 -7.99
N LYS A 262 20.71 -10.64 -8.09
CA LYS A 262 20.79 -11.33 -9.40
C LYS A 262 19.50 -11.22 -10.20
N GLY A 263 18.35 -11.41 -9.55
CA GLY A 263 17.03 -11.27 -10.19
C GLY A 263 16.80 -9.83 -10.67
N LEU A 264 17.02 -8.85 -9.79
CA LEU A 264 16.89 -7.42 -10.09
C LEU A 264 17.71 -7.00 -11.31
N LYS A 265 18.87 -7.62 -11.57
CA LYS A 265 19.73 -7.30 -12.72
C LYS A 265 19.09 -7.51 -14.09
N ARG A 266 17.99 -8.25 -14.17
CA ARG A 266 17.30 -8.54 -15.44
C ARG A 266 16.05 -7.68 -15.64
N LEU A 267 15.63 -6.93 -14.62
CA LEU A 267 14.36 -6.21 -14.60
C LEU A 267 14.47 -4.81 -15.21
N THR A 268 14.68 -4.72 -16.52
CA THR A 268 14.91 -3.45 -17.21
C THR A 268 13.73 -2.46 -17.17
N ALA A 269 12.52 -2.93 -16.84
CA ALA A 269 11.32 -2.09 -16.67
C ALA A 269 11.12 -1.58 -15.22
N LEU A 270 11.89 -2.07 -14.25
CA LEU A 270 11.68 -1.77 -12.83
C LEU A 270 12.03 -0.31 -12.52
N ASN A 271 11.02 0.46 -12.14
CA ASN A 271 11.16 1.87 -11.79
C ASN A 271 10.77 2.17 -10.33
N HIS A 272 10.08 1.27 -9.64
CA HIS A 272 9.75 1.40 -8.22
C HIS A 272 10.28 0.18 -7.45
N LEU A 273 11.21 0.42 -6.53
CA LEU A 273 11.68 -0.58 -5.58
C LEU A 273 11.44 -0.11 -4.14
N SER A 274 10.67 -0.89 -3.39
CA SER A 274 10.46 -0.67 -1.97
C SER A 274 10.83 -1.93 -1.20
N ILE A 275 11.77 -1.82 -0.27
CA ILE A 275 12.06 -2.85 0.74
C ILE A 275 11.87 -2.19 2.09
N LYS A 276 10.86 -2.62 2.84
CA LYS A 276 10.56 -2.08 4.16
C LYS A 276 10.67 -3.14 5.23
N ARG A 277 10.95 -2.69 6.45
CA ARG A 277 10.93 -3.54 7.65
C ARG A 277 11.79 -4.79 7.46
N SER A 278 13.06 -4.57 7.17
CA SER A 278 14.04 -5.66 7.10
C SER A 278 15.37 -5.25 7.74
N ARG A 279 16.37 -6.13 7.77
CA ARG A 279 17.71 -5.78 8.20
C ARG A 279 18.69 -5.78 7.04
N LEU A 280 18.98 -4.60 6.50
CA LEU A 280 19.93 -4.37 5.42
C LEU A 280 21.23 -3.74 5.95
N ASP A 281 22.11 -4.59 6.50
CA ASP A 281 23.43 -4.14 6.95
C ASP A 281 24.33 -3.65 5.79
N GLU A 282 25.53 -3.15 6.12
CA GLU A 282 26.51 -2.64 5.16
C GLU A 282 26.82 -3.64 4.02
N LYS A 283 26.97 -4.93 4.33
CA LYS A 283 27.33 -5.95 3.34
C LYS A 283 26.16 -6.18 2.38
N LYS A 284 24.94 -6.32 2.93
CA LYS A 284 23.71 -6.49 2.15
C LYS A 284 23.44 -5.28 1.27
N MET A 285 23.60 -4.06 1.79
CA MET A 285 23.43 -2.84 1.03
C MET A 285 24.42 -2.71 -0.13
N LYS A 286 25.68 -3.12 0.05
CA LYS A 286 26.66 -3.16 -1.06
C LYS A 286 26.20 -4.08 -2.19
N ILE A 287 25.76 -5.29 -1.84
CA ILE A 287 25.29 -6.29 -2.82
C ILE A 287 24.04 -5.79 -3.54
N LEU A 288 23.07 -5.29 -2.77
CA LEU A 288 21.81 -4.77 -3.30
C LEU A 288 22.07 -3.62 -4.27
N VAL A 289 22.81 -2.57 -3.85
CA VAL A 289 23.08 -1.40 -4.70
C VAL A 289 23.76 -1.78 -6.01
N LEU A 290 24.70 -2.73 -6.02
CA LEU A 290 25.31 -3.23 -7.27
C LEU A 290 24.29 -3.86 -8.23
N GLY A 291 23.20 -4.42 -7.71
CA GLY A 291 22.06 -4.89 -8.49
C GLY A 291 21.11 -3.78 -8.97
N LEU A 292 21.24 -2.55 -8.46
CA LEU A 292 20.34 -1.43 -8.80
C LEU A 292 20.92 -0.44 -9.81
N LEU A 293 22.25 -0.36 -9.95
CA LEU A 293 22.93 0.73 -10.69
C LEU A 293 22.54 0.89 -12.18
N HIS A 294 21.96 -0.13 -12.80
CA HIS A 294 21.60 -0.12 -14.23
C HIS A 294 20.07 -0.01 -14.45
N LEU A 295 19.29 0.06 -13.37
CA LEU A 295 17.84 0.09 -13.44
C LEU A 295 17.34 1.54 -13.56
N PRO A 296 16.25 1.79 -14.31
CA PRO A 296 15.64 3.11 -14.45
C PRO A 296 14.79 3.49 -13.23
N LEU A 297 15.35 3.36 -12.02
CA LEU A 297 14.63 3.56 -10.77
C LEU A 297 14.19 5.02 -10.62
N GLU A 298 12.89 5.23 -10.51
CA GLU A 298 12.26 6.50 -10.15
C GLU A 298 11.96 6.58 -8.65
N THR A 299 11.67 5.47 -7.99
CA THR A 299 11.42 5.41 -6.54
C THR A 299 12.26 4.34 -5.89
N VAL A 300 12.96 4.73 -4.82
CA VAL A 300 13.74 3.83 -3.98
C VAL A 300 13.35 4.06 -2.53
N GLU A 301 12.79 3.03 -1.90
CA GLU A 301 12.39 3.06 -0.51
C GLU A 301 13.07 1.96 0.30
N PHE A 302 13.75 2.37 1.38
CA PHE A 302 14.40 1.50 2.36
C PHE A 302 13.98 1.84 3.80
N SER A 303 12.68 2.02 4.03
CA SER A 303 12.11 2.43 5.32
C SER A 303 12.17 1.32 6.37
N TYR A 304 12.61 1.64 7.59
CA TYR A 304 12.75 0.69 8.71
C TYR A 304 13.61 -0.53 8.38
N CYS A 305 14.71 -0.31 7.64
CA CYS A 305 15.60 -1.35 7.16
C CYS A 305 16.83 -1.59 8.08
N GLU A 306 16.81 -1.03 9.29
CA GLU A 306 17.96 -0.99 10.22
C GLU A 306 19.25 -0.46 9.54
N LEU A 307 19.13 0.50 8.62
CA LEU A 307 20.29 1.08 7.94
C LEU A 307 21.10 1.93 8.93
N HIS A 308 22.36 1.56 9.16
CA HIS A 308 23.30 2.36 9.95
C HIS A 308 24.16 3.27 9.06
N ASP A 309 24.90 4.21 9.65
CA ASP A 309 25.74 5.20 8.95
C ASP A 309 26.54 4.65 7.76
N LYS A 310 27.11 3.45 7.85
CA LYS A 310 27.90 2.86 6.76
C LYS A 310 27.07 2.57 5.49
N ALA A 311 25.77 2.34 5.62
CA ALA A 311 24.85 2.21 4.48
C ALA A 311 24.74 3.52 3.69
N GLY A 312 24.97 4.68 4.33
CA GLY A 312 25.00 6.00 3.68
C GLY A 312 25.99 6.07 2.51
N LEU A 313 27.12 5.38 2.59
CA LEU A 313 28.08 5.25 1.48
C LEU A 313 27.46 4.56 0.26
N CYS A 314 26.64 3.52 0.49
CA CYS A 314 25.98 2.76 -0.58
C CYS A 314 24.88 3.60 -1.23
N ILE A 315 24.09 4.33 -0.43
CA ILE A 315 23.06 5.25 -0.94
C ILE A 315 23.70 6.41 -1.71
N GLY A 316 24.78 7.00 -1.19
CA GLY A 316 25.54 8.03 -1.91
C GLY A 316 26.06 7.53 -3.25
N LYS A 317 26.58 6.29 -3.32
CA LYS A 317 27.01 5.67 -4.58
C LYS A 317 25.84 5.46 -5.55
N LEU A 318 24.69 5.01 -5.06
CA LEU A 318 23.48 4.85 -5.88
C LEU A 318 23.08 6.19 -6.53
N LEU A 319 23.04 7.28 -5.77
CA LEU A 319 22.68 8.61 -6.28
C LEU A 319 23.73 9.16 -7.28
N GLN A 320 25.01 8.81 -7.12
CA GLN A 320 26.05 9.23 -8.05
C GLN A 320 25.94 8.57 -9.44
N ASP A 321 25.43 7.35 -9.51
CA ASP A 321 25.36 6.59 -10.76
C ASP A 321 23.94 6.56 -11.37
N VAL A 322 22.89 6.76 -10.56
CA VAL A 322 21.48 6.64 -10.98
C VAL A 322 20.75 7.97 -10.87
N HIS A 323 20.56 8.65 -12.01
CA HIS A 323 19.95 9.99 -12.09
C HIS A 323 18.45 10.00 -12.38
N SER A 324 17.79 8.84 -12.44
CA SER A 324 16.33 8.73 -12.65
C SER A 324 15.50 8.85 -11.37
N ILE A 325 16.13 8.77 -10.20
CA ILE A 325 15.44 8.73 -8.89
C ILE A 325 14.75 10.06 -8.60
N LYS A 326 13.42 9.99 -8.45
CA LYS A 326 12.52 11.08 -8.07
C LYS A 326 12.08 11.00 -6.62
N SER A 327 12.03 9.81 -6.03
CA SER A 327 11.70 9.62 -4.61
C SER A 327 12.74 8.74 -3.92
N LEU A 328 13.34 9.26 -2.84
CA LEU A 328 14.24 8.53 -1.95
C LEU A 328 13.69 8.55 -0.53
N GLU A 329 13.28 7.38 -0.04
CA GLU A 329 12.63 7.19 1.25
C GLU A 329 13.52 6.34 2.17
N LEU A 330 14.08 6.94 3.23
CA LEU A 330 15.02 6.32 4.18
C LEU A 330 14.54 6.42 5.63
N GLU A 331 13.22 6.54 5.84
CA GLU A 331 12.61 6.77 7.13
C GLU A 331 12.82 5.62 8.13
N GLY A 332 12.95 5.95 9.41
CA GLY A 332 12.95 4.95 10.49
C GLY A 332 14.21 4.08 10.52
N ASN A 333 15.34 4.62 10.08
CA ASN A 333 16.64 3.95 10.11
C ASN A 333 17.56 4.55 11.20
N TYR A 334 18.83 4.14 11.21
CA TYR A 334 19.86 4.61 12.13
C TYR A 334 20.92 5.47 11.41
N LEU A 335 20.48 6.33 10.48
CA LEU A 335 21.34 7.26 9.76
C LEU A 335 21.53 8.55 10.57
N GLY A 336 22.69 8.70 11.20
CA GLY A 336 23.11 9.96 11.82
C GLY A 336 23.89 10.84 10.86
N LYS A 337 24.69 11.74 11.42
CA LYS A 337 25.57 12.65 10.67
C LYS A 337 26.45 11.93 9.64
N ASN A 338 27.13 10.84 10.03
CA ASN A 338 28.08 10.17 9.15
C ASN A 338 27.37 9.37 8.04
N GLY A 339 26.13 8.92 8.27
CA GLY A 339 25.31 8.31 7.23
C GLY A 339 24.81 9.32 6.21
N LEU A 340 24.45 10.53 6.66
CA LEU A 340 23.98 11.60 5.79
C LEU A 340 25.10 12.27 5.00
N GLU A 341 26.34 12.28 5.47
CA GLU A 341 27.46 12.99 4.82
C GLU A 341 27.74 12.49 3.38
N PRO A 342 27.87 11.18 3.09
CA PRO A 342 28.00 10.69 1.72
C PRO A 342 26.77 10.99 0.85
N ILE A 343 25.57 10.97 1.43
CA ILE A 343 24.32 11.25 0.71
C ILE A 343 24.28 12.74 0.33
N ALA A 344 24.57 13.63 1.28
CA ALA A 344 24.66 15.07 1.06
C ALA A 344 25.72 15.43 0.01
N PHE A 345 26.86 14.74 0.01
CA PHE A 345 27.88 14.89 -1.02
C PHE A 345 27.35 14.50 -2.41
N ALA A 346 26.67 13.36 -2.53
CA ALA A 346 26.07 12.91 -3.80
C ALA A 346 24.98 13.88 -4.30
N MET A 347 24.14 14.39 -3.40
CA MET A 347 23.05 15.33 -3.73
C MET A 347 23.54 16.61 -4.43
N ARG A 348 24.71 17.13 -4.04
CA ARG A 348 25.30 18.33 -4.68
C ARG A 348 25.61 18.13 -6.16
N GLY A 349 25.98 16.91 -6.55
CA GLY A 349 26.30 16.53 -7.93
C GLY A 349 25.17 15.79 -8.63
N TYR A 350 24.00 15.66 -8.02
CA TYR A 350 22.90 14.89 -8.58
C TYR A 350 22.29 15.62 -9.78
N GLU A 351 22.23 14.98 -10.94
CA GLU A 351 21.73 15.60 -12.17
C GLU A 351 20.23 15.35 -12.41
N GLY A 352 19.62 14.44 -11.63
CA GLY A 352 18.21 14.11 -11.71
C GLY A 352 17.28 15.09 -11.00
N ALA A 353 15.99 14.78 -10.99
CA ALA A 353 14.97 15.56 -10.30
C ALA A 353 14.46 14.81 -9.06
N LEU A 354 15.25 14.76 -8.00
CA LEU A 354 14.82 14.15 -6.74
C LEU A 354 13.72 15.01 -6.10
N GLU A 355 12.46 14.67 -6.32
CA GLU A 355 11.29 15.41 -5.85
C GLU A 355 11.03 15.19 -4.35
N TYR A 356 11.17 13.95 -3.87
CA TYR A 356 10.96 13.59 -2.47
C TYR A 356 12.26 13.07 -1.83
N TYR A 357 12.61 13.62 -0.67
CA TYR A 357 13.70 13.14 0.17
C TYR A 357 13.24 12.96 1.62
N GLY A 358 13.16 11.70 2.05
CA GLY A 358 12.69 11.30 3.37
C GLY A 358 13.79 10.75 4.26
N VAL A 359 14.01 11.39 5.41
CA VAL A 359 14.96 10.94 6.45
C VAL A 359 14.33 10.95 7.84
N ALA A 360 13.01 11.04 7.93
CA ALA A 360 12.28 11.06 9.19
C ALA A 360 12.63 9.87 10.10
N ARG A 361 12.52 10.08 11.42
CA ARG A 361 12.76 9.05 12.45
C ARG A 361 14.13 8.39 12.37
N ASN A 362 15.13 9.13 11.89
CA ASN A 362 16.54 8.79 12.02
C ASN A 362 17.18 9.61 13.15
N PRO A 363 18.29 9.16 13.75
CA PRO A 363 19.03 9.89 14.79
C PRO A 363 19.84 11.07 14.21
N VAL A 364 19.15 11.94 13.47
CA VAL A 364 19.74 13.13 12.85
C VAL A 364 19.79 14.24 13.90
N THR A 365 21.00 14.54 14.36
CA THR A 365 21.28 15.63 15.31
C THR A 365 21.40 16.98 14.60
N ASP A 366 21.62 18.07 15.35
CA ASP A 366 21.87 19.41 14.80
C ASP A 366 22.98 19.41 13.74
N ASP A 367 24.05 18.65 13.97
CA ASP A 367 25.13 18.46 12.99
C ASP A 367 24.65 17.72 11.73
N GLY A 368 23.78 16.72 11.89
CA GLY A 368 23.18 16.01 10.78
C GLY A 368 22.28 16.90 9.92
N VAL A 369 21.51 17.80 10.55
CA VAL A 369 20.73 18.83 9.82
C VAL A 369 21.65 19.80 9.08
N TYR A 370 22.77 20.20 9.69
CA TYR A 370 23.77 21.03 9.00
C TYR A 370 24.32 20.32 7.76
N ILE A 371 24.65 19.02 7.86
CA ILE A 371 25.09 18.22 6.72
C ILE A 371 24.01 18.14 5.64
N LEU A 372 22.76 17.89 6.02
CA LEU A 372 21.61 17.86 5.11
C LEU A 372 21.45 19.20 4.38
N GLY A 373 21.45 20.31 5.11
CA GLY A 373 21.38 21.66 4.53
C GLY A 373 22.55 21.96 3.60
N SER A 374 23.75 21.49 3.94
CA SER A 374 24.93 21.62 3.10
C SER A 374 24.82 20.81 1.80
N GLY A 375 24.08 19.71 1.79
CA GLY A 375 23.79 18.90 0.59
C GLY A 375 22.76 19.54 -0.31
N LEU A 376 21.82 20.30 0.26
CA LEU A 376 20.76 21.01 -0.48
C LEU A 376 21.16 22.42 -0.92
N LEU A 377 22.17 23.03 -0.29
CA LEU A 377 22.61 24.39 -0.59
C LEU A 377 22.96 24.56 -2.08
N GLY A 378 22.23 25.45 -2.76
CA GLY A 378 22.43 25.74 -4.19
C GLY A 378 21.90 24.66 -5.15
N THR A 379 21.26 23.62 -4.63
CA THR A 379 20.60 22.59 -5.43
C THR A 379 19.16 23.01 -5.78
N ASN A 380 18.57 22.34 -6.78
CA ASN A 380 17.23 22.67 -7.29
C ASN A 380 16.38 21.41 -7.54
N GLN A 381 16.58 20.36 -6.74
CA GLN A 381 15.98 19.05 -6.98
C GLN A 381 14.80 18.83 -6.02
N VAL A 382 15.07 18.87 -4.70
CA VAL A 382 14.09 18.51 -3.65
C VAL A 382 12.89 19.45 -3.62
N ILE A 383 11.69 18.87 -3.79
CA ILE A 383 10.42 19.59 -3.71
C ILE A 383 9.75 19.33 -2.36
N HIS A 384 9.91 18.11 -1.83
CA HIS A 384 9.35 17.64 -0.58
C HIS A 384 10.45 17.05 0.30
N LEU A 385 10.65 17.66 1.47
CA LEU A 385 11.56 17.16 2.50
C LEU A 385 10.77 16.62 3.70
N ASN A 386 11.05 15.39 4.12
CA ASN A 386 10.46 14.81 5.33
C ASN A 386 11.53 14.52 6.38
N VAL A 387 11.47 15.29 7.47
CA VAL A 387 12.39 15.25 8.63
C VAL A 387 11.60 15.06 9.93
N ASN A 388 10.42 14.46 9.87
CA ASN A 388 9.59 14.20 11.05
C ASN A 388 10.36 13.43 12.15
N GLY A 389 10.29 13.90 13.39
CA GLY A 389 10.79 13.17 14.56
C GLY A 389 12.28 12.81 14.52
N ILE A 390 13.12 13.69 13.97
CA ILE A 390 14.58 13.59 14.09
C ILE A 390 15.08 14.11 15.44
N GLU A 391 16.28 13.70 15.86
CA GLU A 391 16.85 13.94 17.20
C GLU A 391 17.61 15.27 17.30
N VAL A 392 16.92 16.38 17.06
CA VAL A 392 17.51 17.74 17.11
C VAL A 392 17.19 18.49 18.40
N THR A 393 18.02 19.46 18.74
CA THR A 393 17.69 20.50 19.72
C THR A 393 16.88 21.63 19.06
N SER A 394 16.48 22.65 19.82
CA SER A 394 15.84 23.84 19.26
C SER A 394 16.71 24.59 18.25
N LYS A 395 18.04 24.48 18.37
CA LYS A 395 18.97 25.03 17.39
C LYS A 395 18.88 24.29 16.05
N GLY A 396 18.93 22.95 16.07
CA GLY A 396 18.76 22.15 14.86
C GLY A 396 17.38 22.30 14.23
N ALA A 397 16.31 22.38 15.03
CA ALA A 397 14.96 22.66 14.54
C ALA A 397 14.85 24.02 13.81
N ARG A 398 15.56 25.06 14.31
CA ARG A 398 15.67 26.34 13.58
C ARG A 398 16.39 26.18 12.25
N TYR A 399 17.47 25.40 12.20
CA TYR A 399 18.16 25.11 10.93
C TYR A 399 17.28 24.40 9.92
N VAL A 400 16.36 23.52 10.36
CA VAL A 400 15.37 22.90 9.47
C VAL A 400 14.50 23.96 8.79
N VAL A 401 13.93 24.92 9.52
CA VAL A 401 13.08 25.95 8.90
C VAL A 401 13.89 26.93 8.04
N GLU A 402 15.16 27.16 8.38
CA GLU A 402 16.08 27.97 7.56
C GLU A 402 16.40 27.33 6.20
N LEU A 403 16.14 26.03 6.00
CA LEU A 403 16.23 25.38 4.69
C LEU A 403 15.34 26.07 3.65
N LEU A 404 14.22 26.67 4.06
CA LEU A 404 13.32 27.44 3.19
C LEU A 404 13.97 28.68 2.57
N GLY A 405 15.03 29.21 3.20
CA GLY A 405 15.79 30.35 2.70
C GLY A 405 16.93 29.96 1.76
N ILE A 406 17.45 28.73 1.86
CA ILE A 406 18.61 28.28 1.06
C ILE A 406 18.24 27.34 -0.09
N HIS A 407 17.06 26.71 -0.05
CA HIS A 407 16.60 25.76 -1.06
C HIS A 407 15.35 26.25 -1.79
N PRO A 408 15.49 26.93 -2.94
CA PRO A 408 14.40 27.67 -3.58
C PRO A 408 13.31 26.79 -4.20
N LYS A 409 13.57 25.49 -4.40
CA LYS A 409 12.58 24.52 -4.92
C LYS A 409 11.75 23.83 -3.84
N LEU A 410 12.05 24.03 -2.56
CA LEU A 410 11.24 23.42 -1.49
C LEU A 410 9.80 23.95 -1.56
N ARG A 411 8.82 23.05 -1.62
CA ARG A 411 7.38 23.36 -1.68
C ARG A 411 6.57 22.65 -0.61
N LYS A 412 7.07 21.51 -0.15
CA LYS A 412 6.45 20.68 0.89
C LYS A 412 7.49 20.34 1.96
N MET A 413 7.11 20.41 3.22
CA MET A 413 8.00 20.06 4.33
C MET A 413 7.24 19.39 5.46
N ASP A 414 7.72 18.23 5.90
CA ASP A 414 7.18 17.53 7.06
C ASP A 414 8.23 17.55 8.18
N MET A 415 7.87 18.19 9.30
CA MET A 415 8.76 18.48 10.42
C MET A 415 8.06 18.32 11.78
N CYS A 416 7.07 17.43 11.87
CA CYS A 416 6.40 17.09 13.12
C CYS A 416 7.40 16.65 14.19
N CYS A 417 7.05 16.92 15.44
CA CYS A 417 7.78 16.50 16.63
C CYS A 417 9.24 17.00 16.68
N LEU A 418 9.53 18.19 16.14
CA LEU A 418 10.83 18.86 16.31
C LEU A 418 10.72 20.00 17.34
N PRO A 419 11.63 20.13 18.30
CA PRO A 419 11.54 21.12 19.39
C PRO A 419 11.85 22.55 18.91
N LEU A 420 11.07 23.10 17.99
CA LEU A 420 11.27 24.44 17.41
C LEU A 420 11.11 25.54 18.47
N GLY A 421 10.13 25.38 19.36
CA GLY A 421 9.82 26.31 20.44
C GLY A 421 9.24 27.64 19.96
N GLU A 422 8.86 28.51 20.90
CA GLU A 422 8.24 29.81 20.54
C GLU A 422 9.19 30.72 19.75
N GLU A 423 10.46 30.83 20.16
CA GLU A 423 11.45 31.63 19.43
C GLU A 423 11.69 31.13 17.99
N GLY A 424 11.71 29.81 17.78
CA GLY A 424 11.82 29.23 16.44
C GLY A 424 10.53 29.42 15.63
N GLY A 425 9.37 29.40 16.28
CA GLY A 425 8.08 29.71 15.68
C GLY A 425 8.00 31.13 15.14
N ASP A 426 8.49 32.12 15.89
CA ASP A 426 8.56 33.51 15.43
C ASP A 426 9.45 33.64 14.19
N ARG A 427 10.63 33.00 14.22
CA ARG A 427 11.54 32.97 13.08
C ARG A 427 10.91 32.30 11.86
N PHE A 428 10.18 31.20 12.06
CA PHE A 428 9.52 30.50 10.97
C PHE A 428 8.42 31.36 10.32
N ILE A 429 7.66 32.11 11.13
CA ILE A 429 6.66 33.07 10.63
C ILE A 429 7.31 34.16 9.79
N GLU A 430 8.46 34.71 10.22
CA GLU A 430 9.22 35.68 9.41
C GLU A 430 9.61 35.09 8.05
N LEU A 431 10.20 33.89 8.05
CA LEU A 431 10.58 33.19 6.82
C LEU A 431 9.39 32.94 5.90
N LEU A 432 8.22 32.56 6.43
CA LEU A 432 7.01 32.32 5.64
C LEU A 432 6.34 33.59 5.12
N LYS A 433 6.61 34.76 5.71
CA LYS A 433 6.13 36.03 5.12
C LYS A 433 6.83 36.28 3.79
N GLU A 434 8.12 35.97 3.71
CA GLU A 434 8.96 36.12 2.52
C GLU A 434 8.82 34.93 1.55
N ASN A 435 8.82 33.70 2.07
CA ASN A 435 8.67 32.49 1.27
C ASN A 435 7.19 32.24 0.96
N LYS A 436 6.82 32.50 -0.29
CA LYS A 436 5.47 32.27 -0.82
C LYS A 436 5.28 30.92 -1.51
N LEU A 437 6.29 30.06 -1.46
CA LEU A 437 6.37 28.84 -2.27
C LEU A 437 6.03 27.57 -1.48
N LEU A 438 6.25 27.57 -0.16
CA LEU A 438 5.87 26.44 0.69
C LEU A 438 4.34 26.37 0.83
N TYR A 439 3.70 25.39 0.20
CA TYR A 439 2.24 25.21 0.20
C TYR A 439 1.76 23.97 0.95
N HIS A 440 2.66 23.09 1.37
CA HIS A 440 2.36 21.96 2.24
C HIS A 440 3.31 21.95 3.44
N LEU A 441 2.76 21.83 4.64
CA LEU A 441 3.52 21.78 5.87
C LEU A 441 2.83 20.88 6.88
N GLU A 442 3.57 19.94 7.43
CA GLU A 442 3.20 19.24 8.66
C GLU A 442 4.15 19.59 9.79
N SER A 443 3.63 20.25 10.84
CA SER A 443 4.42 20.81 11.96
C SER A 443 3.78 20.53 13.32
N ARG A 444 3.05 19.42 13.43
CA ARG A 444 2.41 19.01 14.69
C ARG A 444 3.47 18.67 15.73
N GLY A 445 3.28 19.14 16.96
CA GLY A 445 4.22 18.85 18.06
C GLY A 445 5.55 19.59 17.94
N CYS A 446 5.58 20.77 17.30
CA CYS A 446 6.78 21.59 17.17
C CYS A 446 7.03 22.58 18.33
N GLU A 447 6.28 22.47 19.42
CA GLU A 447 6.40 23.36 20.61
C GLU A 447 6.16 24.86 20.31
N MET A 448 5.41 25.17 19.25
CA MET A 448 4.88 26.51 18.99
C MET A 448 3.68 26.79 19.89
N ASN A 449 3.44 28.07 20.21
CA ASN A 449 2.19 28.45 20.87
C ASN A 449 1.03 28.47 19.85
N LEU A 450 -0.22 28.46 20.33
CA LEU A 450 -1.42 28.39 19.47
C LEU A 450 -1.53 29.55 18.46
N ASP A 451 -1.04 30.74 18.81
CA ASP A 451 -1.06 31.90 17.89
C ASP A 451 -0.05 31.71 16.75
N GLN A 452 1.13 31.19 17.08
CA GLN A 452 2.17 30.88 16.09
C GLN A 452 1.73 29.76 15.14
N GLU A 453 1.21 28.64 15.67
CA GLU A 453 0.68 27.54 14.86
C GLU A 453 -0.41 28.03 13.89
N PHE A 454 -1.32 28.88 14.38
CA PHE A 454 -2.36 29.47 13.56
C PHE A 454 -1.77 30.36 12.45
N LYS A 455 -0.82 31.25 12.77
CA LYS A 455 -0.17 32.13 11.79
C LYS A 455 0.59 31.34 10.73
N VAL A 456 1.35 30.33 11.12
CA VAL A 456 2.05 29.43 10.21
C VAL A 456 1.06 28.75 9.26
N ARG A 457 -0.02 28.17 9.80
CA ARG A 457 -1.07 27.53 8.99
C ARG A 457 -1.73 28.50 8.02
N LEU A 458 -1.97 29.74 8.45
CA LEU A 458 -2.54 30.80 7.60
C LEU A 458 -1.60 31.15 6.44
N LEU A 459 -0.30 31.33 6.70
CA LEU A 459 0.69 31.66 5.67
C LEU A 459 0.88 30.52 4.66
N VAL A 460 0.89 29.27 5.13
CA VAL A 460 0.95 28.10 4.23
C VAL A 460 -0.34 27.98 3.40
N SER A 461 -1.50 28.25 4.00
CA SER A 461 -2.77 28.26 3.26
C SER A 461 -2.83 29.37 2.20
N ARG A 462 -2.27 30.55 2.49
CA ARG A 462 -2.06 31.63 1.52
C ARG A 462 -1.21 31.15 0.34
N ASN A 463 -0.08 30.49 0.64
CA ASN A 463 0.82 29.96 -0.40
C ASN A 463 0.15 28.86 -1.23
N LYS A 464 -0.65 27.98 -0.60
CA LYS A 464 -1.46 26.99 -1.30
C LYS A 464 -2.47 27.64 -2.24
N TYR A 465 -3.15 28.68 -1.79
CA TYR A 465 -4.06 29.44 -2.65
C TYR A 465 -3.34 30.04 -3.86
N PHE A 466 -2.14 30.59 -3.68
CA PHE A 466 -1.31 31.10 -4.79
C PHE A 466 -0.83 30.00 -5.74
N PHE A 467 -0.49 28.82 -5.21
CA PHE A 467 -0.14 27.66 -6.03
C PHE A 467 -1.33 27.18 -6.87
N ASP A 468 -2.52 27.11 -6.27
CA ASP A 468 -3.76 26.72 -6.96
C ASP A 468 -4.26 27.82 -7.93
N ASN A 469 -3.79 29.07 -7.80
CA ASN A 469 -4.19 30.23 -8.62
C ASN A 469 -2.97 31.05 -9.12
N PRO A 470 -2.20 30.55 -10.11
CA PRO A 470 -0.91 31.13 -10.50
C PRO A 470 -0.97 32.59 -11.01
N ILE A 471 -2.07 32.97 -11.67
CA ILE A 471 -2.29 34.32 -12.22
C ILE A 471 -2.21 35.38 -11.11
N LEU A 472 -2.70 35.05 -9.92
CA LEU A 472 -2.73 35.98 -8.79
C LEU A 472 -1.34 36.20 -8.18
N MET A 473 -0.39 35.27 -8.36
CA MET A 473 0.99 35.52 -7.93
C MET A 473 1.65 36.63 -8.75
N GLU A 474 1.37 36.70 -10.05
CA GLU A 474 1.92 37.74 -10.91
C GLU A 474 1.31 39.11 -10.58
N GLU A 475 0.01 39.18 -10.31
CA GLU A 475 -0.70 40.43 -10.00
C GLU A 475 -0.41 40.98 -8.59
N VAL A 476 -0.21 40.11 -7.58
CA VAL A 476 0.02 40.51 -6.17
C VAL A 476 1.49 40.88 -5.88
N THR A 477 2.37 40.95 -6.89
CA THR A 477 3.80 41.29 -6.70
C THR A 477 4.09 42.77 -6.50
N SER A 478 3.11 43.66 -6.62
CA SER A 478 3.31 45.06 -6.24
C SER A 478 3.32 45.20 -4.70
N LYS A 479 4.34 45.88 -4.15
CA LYS A 479 4.46 46.12 -2.69
C LYS A 479 3.23 46.77 -2.05
N GLU A 480 2.44 47.50 -2.85
CA GLU A 480 1.19 48.14 -2.41
C GLU A 480 0.05 47.12 -2.25
N MET A 481 -0.12 46.19 -3.19
CA MET A 481 -1.15 45.15 -3.09
C MET A 481 -0.84 44.13 -1.99
N GLU A 482 0.45 43.86 -1.70
CA GLU A 482 0.85 43.09 -0.52
C GLU A 482 0.49 43.79 0.80
N SER A 483 0.71 45.10 0.87
CA SER A 483 0.33 45.90 2.04
C SER A 483 -1.18 45.86 2.23
N ASP A 484 -1.96 46.04 1.17
CA ASP A 484 -3.42 46.00 1.21
C ASP A 484 -3.97 44.61 1.54
N ALA A 485 -3.37 43.54 1.02
CA ALA A 485 -3.76 42.16 1.33
C ALA A 485 -3.43 41.78 2.78
N ASN A 486 -2.27 42.23 3.30
CA ASN A 486 -1.89 42.03 4.70
C ASN A 486 -2.73 42.91 5.65
N GLU A 487 -3.05 44.14 5.25
CA GLU A 487 -3.93 45.02 5.99
C GLU A 487 -5.36 44.48 5.98
N TRP A 488 -5.84 43.97 4.85
CA TRP A 488 -7.12 43.26 4.75
C TRP A 488 -7.10 41.98 5.60
N ALA A 489 -6.08 41.12 5.50
CA ALA A 489 -5.99 39.89 6.28
C ALA A 489 -5.91 40.14 7.79
N SER A 490 -5.27 41.23 8.22
CA SER A 490 -5.25 41.65 9.63
C SER A 490 -6.57 42.29 10.11
N ARG A 491 -7.34 42.89 9.18
CA ARG A 491 -8.71 43.41 9.43
C ARG A 491 -9.79 42.31 9.35
N VAL A 492 -9.56 41.27 8.55
CA VAL A 492 -10.43 40.10 8.43
C VAL A 492 -10.26 39.25 9.68
N LYS A 493 -11.05 39.59 10.68
CA LYS A 493 -11.25 38.72 11.83
C LYS A 493 -12.13 37.56 11.38
N HIS A 494 -11.51 36.53 10.80
CA HIS A 494 -12.20 35.31 10.37
C HIS A 494 -13.14 34.86 11.52
N PRO A 495 -14.40 34.45 11.25
CA PRO A 495 -15.37 34.15 12.31
C PRO A 495 -14.84 33.16 13.36
N VAL A 496 -14.00 32.22 12.93
CA VAL A 496 -13.29 31.28 13.81
C VAL A 496 -12.25 31.98 14.70
N LEU A 497 -11.44 32.91 14.16
CA LEU A 497 -10.49 33.73 14.95
C LEU A 497 -11.19 34.62 15.97
N LEU A 498 -12.34 35.20 15.61
CA LEU A 498 -13.18 35.94 16.55
C LEU A 498 -13.69 35.05 17.67
N LYS A 499 -14.11 33.84 17.34
CA LYS A 499 -14.64 32.86 18.29
C LYS A 499 -13.53 32.36 19.22
N VAL A 500 -12.36 32.02 18.67
CA VAL A 500 -11.15 31.61 19.43
C VAL A 500 -10.66 32.74 20.34
N ASN A 501 -10.59 33.98 19.85
CA ASN A 501 -10.20 35.13 20.68
C ASN A 501 -11.20 35.39 21.82
N ARG A 502 -12.51 35.28 21.56
CA ARG A 502 -13.54 35.36 22.62
C ARG A 502 -13.36 34.24 23.65
N ILE A 503 -13.05 33.02 23.21
CA ILE A 503 -12.78 31.88 24.10
C ILE A 503 -11.51 32.11 24.92
N LEU A 504 -10.42 32.60 24.32
CA LEU A 504 -9.17 32.92 25.01
C LEU A 504 -9.34 34.08 26.01
N GLU A 505 -10.11 35.11 25.68
CA GLU A 505 -10.45 36.20 26.60
C GLU A 505 -11.35 35.73 27.74
N ALA A 506 -12.33 34.87 27.46
CA ALA A 506 -13.16 34.24 28.49
C ALA A 506 -12.30 33.37 29.42
N LYS A 507 -11.36 32.61 28.87
CA LYS A 507 -10.41 31.77 29.63
C LYS A 507 -9.48 32.64 30.48
N LYS A 508 -8.93 33.74 29.94
CA LYS A 508 -8.12 34.73 30.71
C LYS A 508 -8.93 35.39 31.83
N LYS A 509 -10.21 35.70 31.61
CA LYS A 509 -11.12 36.19 32.66
C LYS A 509 -11.39 35.13 33.74
N CYS A 510 -11.53 33.86 33.36
CA CYS A 510 -11.66 32.75 34.31
C CYS A 510 -10.36 32.53 35.12
N TYR A 511 -9.18 32.65 34.50
CA TYR A 511 -7.91 32.56 35.21
C TYR A 511 -7.67 33.70 36.20
N LYS A 512 -8.16 34.92 35.89
CA LYS A 512 -8.13 36.06 36.84
C LYS A 512 -9.08 35.89 38.04
N LYS A 513 -10.13 35.08 37.91
CA LYS A 513 -11.10 34.77 38.97
C LYS A 513 -10.74 33.52 39.79
N ARG A 514 -9.68 32.81 39.39
CA ARG A 514 -9.15 31.67 40.15
C ARG A 514 -8.32 32.26 41.29
N GLU A 515 -8.86 32.24 42.51
CA GLU A 515 -8.04 32.47 43.70
C GLU A 515 -6.81 31.55 43.64
N VAL A 516 -5.66 32.15 43.91
CA VAL A 516 -4.37 31.46 43.92
C VAL A 516 -4.39 30.47 45.08
N VAL A 517 -4.65 29.20 44.79
CA VAL A 517 -4.28 28.12 45.72
C VAL A 517 -2.76 27.98 45.63
N THR A 518 -2.08 28.77 46.46
CA THR A 518 -0.65 28.65 46.70
C THR A 518 -0.34 27.31 47.36
N SER A 519 0.77 26.72 46.90
CA SER A 519 1.56 25.66 47.53
C SER A 519 1.14 24.21 47.25
N PHE A 520 1.92 23.57 46.38
CA PHE A 520 2.59 22.33 46.74
C PHE A 520 4.09 22.52 46.51
N LYS A 521 4.77 22.99 47.56
CA LYS A 521 6.21 22.83 47.70
C LYS A 521 6.49 21.36 47.98
N ASN A 522 7.58 20.86 47.40
CA ASN A 522 8.22 19.56 47.61
C ASN A 522 7.59 18.34 46.93
N VAL A 523 8.06 18.03 45.73
CA VAL A 523 8.21 16.62 45.28
C VAL A 523 9.61 16.42 44.69
N ASN A 524 10.24 15.35 45.17
CA ASN A 524 11.62 14.89 45.04
C ASN A 524 12.02 14.52 43.59
N PRO A 525 13.27 14.75 43.11
CA PRO A 525 13.64 14.61 41.69
C PRO A 525 13.76 13.17 41.12
N PHE A 526 13.26 12.13 41.79
CA PHE A 526 13.55 10.73 41.44
C PHE A 526 12.43 9.95 40.72
N PHE A 527 11.54 10.64 40.00
CA PHE A 527 10.35 10.02 39.37
C PHE A 527 10.26 10.18 37.84
N ILE A 528 11.36 10.00 37.11
CA ILE A 528 11.41 10.08 35.63
C ILE A 528 11.19 8.72 34.91
N HIS A 529 10.92 7.60 35.60
CA HIS A 529 10.89 6.29 34.94
C HIS A 529 9.62 5.42 35.07
N LYS A 530 8.43 6.03 34.98
CA LYS A 530 7.19 5.24 34.76
C LYS A 530 6.05 6.05 34.13
N GLN A 531 6.21 6.45 32.87
CA GLN A 531 5.15 7.08 32.06
C GLN A 531 4.37 6.07 31.20
N ALA A 532 4.14 4.85 31.71
CA ALA A 532 3.36 3.81 31.02
C ALA A 532 2.16 3.28 31.83
N LEU A 533 1.79 3.90 32.97
CA LEU A 533 0.68 3.39 33.81
C LEU A 533 -0.28 4.47 34.35
N VAL A 534 -0.42 5.61 33.67
CA VAL A 534 -1.41 6.66 34.00
C VAL A 534 -2.60 6.68 33.02
N GLN A 535 -2.76 5.64 32.19
CA GLN A 535 -3.93 5.49 31.32
C GLN A 535 -5.19 4.94 32.01
N LYS A 536 -5.17 4.64 33.33
CA LYS A 536 -6.31 3.96 33.99
C LYS A 536 -7.08 4.77 35.05
N THR A 537 -6.71 6.01 35.35
CA THR A 537 -7.42 6.83 36.36
C THR A 537 -7.94 8.18 35.87
N ASN A 538 -7.83 8.49 34.58
CA ASN A 538 -8.45 9.69 34.00
C ASN A 538 -9.88 9.47 33.45
N SER A 539 -10.44 8.27 33.53
CA SER A 539 -11.77 7.99 32.94
C SER A 539 -12.95 8.55 33.74
N GLU A 540 -12.77 8.93 35.01
CA GLU A 540 -13.86 9.49 35.84
C GLU A 540 -13.85 11.03 35.91
N LEU A 541 -12.69 11.67 35.74
CA LEU A 541 -12.60 13.15 35.65
C LEU A 541 -12.94 13.71 34.26
N LEU A 542 -12.88 12.87 33.22
CA LEU A 542 -13.30 13.23 31.86
C LEU A 542 -14.83 13.15 31.64
N LYS A 543 -15.59 12.50 32.53
CA LYS A 543 -17.04 12.32 32.35
C LYS A 543 -17.91 13.50 32.81
N VAL A 544 -17.39 14.45 33.56
CA VAL A 544 -18.18 15.60 34.08
C VAL A 544 -18.02 16.86 33.20
N HIS A 545 -17.10 16.89 32.24
CA HIS A 545 -16.85 18.09 31.42
C HIS A 545 -17.06 17.94 29.91
N PHE A 546 -17.55 16.79 29.43
CA PHE A 546 -17.86 16.59 28.01
C PHE A 546 -19.30 16.89 27.60
N SER A 547 -20.20 17.27 28.53
CA SER A 547 -21.60 17.56 28.18
C SER A 547 -21.85 18.96 27.62
N GLU A 548 -20.88 19.89 27.71
CA GLU A 548 -21.04 21.26 27.19
C GLU A 548 -20.19 21.55 25.94
N CYS A 549 -19.32 20.63 25.52
CA CYS A 549 -18.51 20.76 24.29
C CYS A 549 -19.00 19.90 23.13
N SER A 550 -19.97 19.00 23.33
CA SER A 550 -20.45 18.07 22.30
C SER A 550 -21.26 18.71 21.18
N GLY A 551 -21.77 19.94 21.37
CA GLY A 551 -22.47 20.70 20.33
C GLY A 551 -21.57 21.41 19.30
N LEU A 552 -20.24 21.40 19.49
CA LEU A 552 -19.30 22.15 18.64
C LEU A 552 -18.55 21.30 17.61
N ASP A 553 -18.49 19.98 17.77
CA ASP A 553 -17.81 19.07 16.84
C ASP A 553 -18.70 18.68 15.63
N SER A 554 -20.02 18.83 15.75
CA SER A 554 -20.97 18.50 14.67
C SER A 554 -21.07 19.58 13.60
N GLU A 555 -20.86 20.85 13.93
CA GLU A 555 -21.03 21.97 12.97
C GLU A 555 -19.74 22.34 12.21
N ILE A 556 -18.56 21.95 12.70
CA ILE A 556 -17.29 22.15 11.97
C ILE A 556 -17.18 21.15 10.79
N ARG A 557 -17.85 19.99 10.88
CA ARG A 557 -17.81 18.92 9.87
C ARG A 557 -18.60 19.22 8.59
N LEU A 558 -19.52 20.19 8.63
CA LEU A 558 -20.31 20.61 7.46
C LEU A 558 -19.52 21.41 6.41
N TYR A 559 -18.31 21.87 6.74
CA TYR A 559 -17.48 22.69 5.83
C TYR A 559 -16.18 22.02 5.36
N THR A 560 -15.85 20.81 5.86
CA THR A 560 -14.65 20.05 5.46
C THR A 560 -14.92 18.94 4.44
N GLY A 561 -16.19 18.67 4.09
CA GLY A 561 -16.54 17.67 3.07
C GLY A 561 -16.23 16.22 3.44
N GLU A 562 -15.98 15.92 4.72
CA GLU A 562 -15.75 14.56 5.19
C GLU A 562 -17.09 13.85 5.44
N LYS A 563 -17.40 12.80 4.65
CA LYS A 563 -18.50 11.88 4.94
C LYS A 563 -18.13 10.93 6.08
N THR A 564 -19.12 10.57 6.89
CA THR A 564 -18.96 9.66 8.05
C THR A 564 -19.26 8.21 7.70
N ASP A 565 -18.61 7.27 8.39
CA ASP A 565 -18.85 5.81 8.30
C ASP A 565 -20.26 5.37 8.78
N SER A 566 -21.12 6.28 9.21
CA SER A 566 -22.52 6.02 9.54
C SER A 566 -23.50 6.33 8.39
N GLU A 567 -23.01 6.66 7.19
CA GLU A 567 -23.81 6.71 5.95
C GLU A 567 -23.58 5.47 5.05
N LYS A 568 -23.06 4.38 5.64
CA LYS A 568 -22.92 3.05 5.02
C LYS A 568 -23.69 1.97 5.79
N GLU A 569 -24.94 2.26 6.15
CA GLU A 569 -25.95 1.22 6.37
C GLU A 569 -26.89 1.14 5.17
#